data_AF-A0A8C5GTB6-F1
#
_entry.id   AF-A0A8C5GTB6-F1
#
_cell.length_a   1.000
_cell.length_b   1.000
_cell.length_c   1.000
_cell.angle_alpha   90.00
_cell.angle_beta   90.00
_cell.angle_gamma   90.00
#
_symmetry.space_group_name_H-M   'P 1'
#
loop_
_entity.id
_entity.type
_entity.pdbx_description
1 polymer ?
#
loop_
_entity_poly.entity_id
_entity_poly.type
_entity_poly.pdbx_seq_one_letter_code
_entity_poly.pdbx_strand_id
1 'polypeptide(L)'
;MIWESKSDIISMMTQEVERGKIKCHKYWPEKLDLPLDAGRYQLHLENQQYLHYFHIKIIRMTHFVRHMKFTHWPDHGVPQCSDQLVRFIRYMRAVHHKGPITVHCSAGIGRTGVLICTDILLKLIENDLPVS
;
A
#
# COMPACT_ATOMS: atom_id res chain seq x y z
N MET A 1 -4.19 2.31 -15.12
CA MET A 1 -4.74 1.65 -13.92
C MET A 1 -5.12 2.64 -12.82
N ILE A 2 -4.20 3.18 -12.00
CA ILE A 2 -4.57 4.03 -10.83
C ILE A 2 -5.47 5.22 -11.20
N TRP A 3 -5.11 5.93 -12.26
CA TRP A 3 -5.92 7.02 -12.81
C TRP A 3 -7.34 6.56 -13.21
N GLU A 4 -7.41 5.49 -13.99
CA GLU A 4 -8.61 4.98 -14.64
C GLU A 4 -9.63 4.44 -13.63
N SER A 5 -9.14 3.67 -12.64
CA SER A 5 -9.97 3.13 -11.57
C SER A 5 -10.32 4.16 -10.49
N LYS A 6 -9.76 5.38 -10.58
CA LYS A 6 -9.89 6.45 -9.57
C LYS A 6 -9.46 5.98 -8.18
N SER A 7 -8.48 5.06 -8.12
CA SER A 7 -7.93 4.50 -6.88
C SER A 7 -7.17 5.57 -6.10
N ASP A 8 -7.62 5.89 -4.89
CA ASP A 8 -6.96 6.87 -4.02
C ASP A 8 -5.98 6.25 -3.02
N ILE A 9 -5.86 4.92 -2.98
CA ILE A 9 -4.89 4.19 -2.15
C ILE A 9 -4.13 3.16 -2.99
N ILE A 10 -2.81 3.17 -2.82
CA ILE A 10 -1.93 2.08 -3.21
C ILE A 10 -1.35 1.46 -1.92
N SER A 11 -1.60 0.17 -1.70
CA SER A 11 -1.03 -0.60 -0.60
C SER A 11 0.11 -1.49 -1.10
N MET A 12 1.34 -1.09 -0.83
CA MET A 12 2.56 -1.79 -1.19
C MET A 12 3.04 -2.68 -0.03
N MET A 13 3.02 -3.99 -0.25
CA MET A 13 3.35 -5.01 0.76
C MET A 13 4.73 -5.64 0.53
N THR A 14 5.68 -4.89 -0.01
CA THR A 14 7.06 -5.36 -0.27
C THR A 14 8.07 -4.24 -0.11
N GLN A 15 9.32 -4.59 0.18
CA GLN A 15 10.44 -3.68 -0.06
C GLN A 15 10.79 -3.68 -1.55
N GLU A 16 11.52 -2.66 -2.00
CA GLU A 16 12.02 -2.54 -3.37
C GLU A 16 13.06 -3.61 -3.65
N VAL A 17 13.93 -3.85 -2.67
CA VAL A 17 15.01 -4.85 -2.71
C VAL A 17 14.97 -5.67 -1.45
N GLU A 18 15.02 -7.00 -1.60
CA GLU A 18 15.11 -7.94 -0.49
C GLU A 18 16.23 -8.94 -0.80
N ARG A 19 17.17 -9.11 0.13
CA ARG A 19 18.34 -10.01 -0.02
C ARG A 19 19.10 -9.80 -1.34
N GLY A 20 19.27 -8.55 -1.75
CA GLY A 20 19.96 -8.16 -3.00
C GLY A 20 19.16 -8.41 -4.28
N LYS A 21 17.92 -8.91 -4.20
CA LYS A 21 17.04 -9.09 -5.36
C LYS A 21 16.01 -7.99 -5.44
N ILE A 22 15.84 -7.43 -6.63
CA ILE A 22 14.77 -6.46 -6.91
C ILE A 22 13.41 -7.18 -6.83
N LYS A 23 12.51 -6.65 -6.01
CA LYS A 23 11.14 -7.14 -5.83
C LYS A 23 10.12 -6.20 -6.44
N CYS A 24 10.40 -4.90 -6.43
CA CYS A 24 9.55 -3.86 -7.01
C CYS A 24 10.39 -2.62 -7.37
N HIS A 25 10.24 -2.13 -8.60
CA HIS A 25 10.85 -0.86 -8.99
C HIS A 25 10.08 0.32 -8.38
N LYS A 26 10.79 1.40 -8.05
CA LYS A 26 10.17 2.63 -7.59
C LYS A 26 9.36 3.25 -8.73
N TYR A 27 8.09 3.55 -8.46
CA TYR A 27 7.17 4.18 -9.41
C TYR A 27 6.55 5.48 -8.86
N TRP A 28 7.13 6.01 -7.79
CA TRP A 28 6.68 7.22 -7.10
C TRP A 28 7.78 8.29 -7.07
N PRO A 29 7.41 9.58 -7.00
CA PRO A 29 8.38 10.67 -6.82
C PRO A 29 9.05 10.59 -5.44
N GLU A 30 10.36 10.83 -5.40
CA GLU A 30 11.16 10.74 -4.16
C GLU A 30 11.35 12.09 -3.45
N LYS A 31 11.21 13.20 -4.18
CA LYS A 31 11.43 14.56 -3.69
C LYS A 31 10.20 15.43 -3.95
N LEU A 32 9.93 16.39 -3.07
CA LEU A 32 8.79 17.32 -3.19
C LEU A 32 8.89 18.18 -4.46
N ASP A 33 10.10 18.67 -4.76
CA ASP A 33 10.32 19.62 -5.86
C ASP A 33 10.64 18.96 -7.22
N LEU A 34 10.66 17.63 -7.27
CA LEU A 34 11.02 16.89 -8.48
C LEU A 34 9.91 15.91 -8.85
N PRO A 35 9.04 16.26 -9.81
CA PRO A 35 8.01 15.35 -10.28
C PRO A 35 8.62 14.12 -10.97
N LEU A 36 7.87 13.03 -10.96
CA LEU A 36 8.16 11.83 -11.74
C LEU A 36 7.24 11.77 -12.96
N ASP A 37 7.81 11.68 -14.15
CA ASP A 37 7.05 11.46 -15.38
C ASP A 37 6.65 9.98 -15.49
N ALA A 38 5.35 9.74 -15.62
CA ALA A 38 4.73 8.43 -15.76
C ALA A 38 3.89 8.39 -17.05
N GLY A 39 4.58 8.47 -18.19
CA GLY A 39 3.96 8.56 -19.51
C GLY A 39 3.24 9.90 -19.69
N ARG A 40 1.91 9.88 -19.84
CA ARG A 40 1.08 11.09 -20.01
C ARG A 40 0.72 11.79 -18.68
N TYR A 41 1.21 11.30 -17.56
CA TYR A 41 0.93 11.84 -16.24
C TYR A 41 2.21 12.30 -15.56
N GLN A 42 2.11 13.40 -14.81
CA GLN A 42 3.16 13.83 -13.88
C GLN A 42 2.73 13.54 -12.45
N LEU A 43 3.62 12.92 -11.69
CA LEU A 43 3.40 12.57 -10.28
C LEU A 43 4.20 13.53 -9.40
N HIS A 44 3.52 14.24 -8.51
CA HIS A 44 4.12 15.15 -7.55
C HIS A 44 4.04 14.55 -6.15
N LEU A 45 5.15 14.55 -5.41
CA LEU A 45 5.13 14.22 -3.99
C LEU A 45 4.67 15.47 -3.23
N GLU A 46 3.60 15.33 -2.46
CA GLU A 46 3.02 16.45 -1.70
C GLU A 46 3.34 16.33 -0.21
N ASN A 47 3.44 15.09 0.29
CA ASN A 47 3.80 14.81 1.67
C ASN A 47 4.41 13.41 1.79
N GLN A 48 5.26 13.20 2.79
CA GLN A 48 5.77 11.90 3.17
C GLN A 48 5.89 11.77 4.68
N GLN A 49 5.52 10.59 5.18
CA GLN A 49 5.62 10.23 6.58
C GLN A 49 6.24 8.83 6.70
N TYR A 50 7.21 8.71 7.59
CA TYR A 50 7.89 7.46 7.88
C TYR A 50 7.49 7.03 9.30
N LEU A 51 6.54 6.10 9.41
CA LEU A 51 6.17 5.48 10.67
C LEU A 51 6.99 4.20 10.86
N HIS A 52 7.00 3.67 12.08
CA HIS A 52 7.83 2.53 12.43
C HIS A 52 7.65 1.34 11.47
N TYR A 53 6.41 0.89 11.23
CA TYR A 53 6.13 -0.31 10.43
C TYR A 53 5.43 -0.06 9.08
N PHE A 54 5.17 1.20 8.72
CA PHE A 54 4.73 1.57 7.37
C PHE A 54 5.04 3.01 7.02
N HIS A 55 5.24 3.28 5.74
CA HIS A 55 5.48 4.61 5.21
C HIS A 55 4.27 5.09 4.42
N ILE A 56 4.04 6.39 4.41
CA ILE A 56 2.94 7.03 3.67
C ILE A 56 3.54 8.11 2.78
N LYS A 57 3.16 8.12 1.51
CA LYS A 57 3.42 9.20 0.57
C LYS A 57 2.10 9.69 0.00
N ILE A 58 1.88 10.99 0.02
CA ILE A 58 0.75 11.64 -0.65
C ILE A 58 1.24 12.08 -2.02
N ILE A 59 0.71 11.48 -3.07
CA ILE A 59 1.13 11.72 -4.44
C ILE A 59 -0.03 12.40 -5.17
N ARG A 60 0.21 13.59 -5.72
CA ARG A 60 -0.74 14.25 -6.61
C ARG A 60 -0.45 13.91 -8.05
N MET A 61 -1.48 13.43 -8.73
CA MET A 61 -1.50 13.26 -10.19
C MET A 61 -2.69 14.07 -10.73
N THR A 62 -3.78 13.41 -11.11
CA THR A 62 -5.09 14.05 -11.39
C THR A 62 -5.97 14.17 -10.15
N HIS A 63 -5.62 13.39 -9.12
CA HIS A 63 -6.17 13.40 -7.79
C HIS A 63 -5.06 12.99 -6.82
N PHE A 64 -5.33 13.12 -5.52
CA PHE A 64 -4.42 12.65 -4.49
C PHE A 64 -4.53 11.14 -4.32
N VAL A 65 -3.38 10.48 -4.32
CA VAL A 65 -3.22 9.04 -4.07
C VAL A 65 -2.33 8.87 -2.85
N ARG A 66 -2.77 8.09 -1.87
CA ARG A 66 -1.98 7.72 -0.70
C ARG A 66 -1.27 6.41 -1.02
N HIS A 67 0.03 6.51 -1.26
CA HIS A 67 0.90 5.36 -1.37
C HIS A 67 1.33 4.93 0.03
N MET A 68 0.85 3.78 0.47
CA MET A 68 1.10 3.21 1.78
C MET A 68 1.95 1.97 1.63
N LYS A 69 3.15 1.98 2.20
CA LYS A 69 4.11 0.87 2.13
C LYS A 69 4.28 0.21 3.49
N PHE A 70 3.86 -1.04 3.64
CA PHE A 70 4.14 -1.82 4.84
C PHE A 70 5.59 -2.32 4.81
N THR A 71 6.38 -2.00 5.84
CA THR A 71 7.84 -2.21 5.81
C THR A 71 8.31 -3.43 6.59
N HIS A 72 7.49 -3.93 7.52
CA HIS A 72 7.88 -4.99 8.46
C HIS A 72 7.40 -6.39 8.03
N TRP A 73 7.47 -6.66 6.72
CA TRP A 73 7.21 -8.00 6.17
C TRP A 73 8.47 -8.55 5.48
N PRO A 74 9.16 -9.54 6.08
CA PRO A 74 10.36 -10.13 5.48
C PRO A 74 10.05 -10.95 4.22
N ASP A 75 11.04 -11.10 3.34
CA ASP A 75 10.93 -11.84 2.06
C ASP A 75 10.50 -13.31 2.24
N HIS A 76 10.98 -13.95 3.31
CA HIS A 76 10.55 -15.28 3.72
C HIS A 76 9.93 -15.19 5.12
N GLY A 77 8.69 -15.65 5.24
CA GLY A 77 7.96 -15.72 6.51
C GLY A 77 6.74 -14.80 6.56
N VAL A 78 6.34 -14.48 7.79
CA VAL A 78 5.17 -13.66 8.12
C VAL A 78 5.62 -12.35 8.77
N PRO A 79 4.73 -11.34 8.88
CA PRO A 79 5.02 -10.17 9.70
C PRO A 79 5.44 -10.58 11.11
N GLN A 80 6.41 -9.88 11.69
CA GLN A 80 6.90 -10.20 13.05
C GLN A 80 5.79 -10.10 14.11
N CYS A 81 4.82 -9.23 13.90
CA CYS A 81 3.67 -9.10 14.78
C CYS A 81 2.40 -8.81 13.98
N SER A 82 1.32 -9.54 14.28
CA SER A 82 0.04 -9.41 13.60
C SER A 82 -0.68 -8.09 13.92
N ASP A 83 -0.43 -7.50 15.10
CA ASP A 83 -1.02 -6.21 15.50
C ASP A 83 -0.61 -5.09 14.52
N GLN A 84 0.62 -5.10 14.01
CA GLN A 84 1.14 -4.12 13.07
C GLN A 84 0.38 -4.18 11.74
N LEU A 85 0.10 -5.40 11.24
CA LEU A 85 -0.69 -5.60 10.03
C LEU A 85 -2.13 -5.14 10.24
N VAL A 86 -2.74 -5.47 11.38
CA VAL A 86 -4.10 -5.02 11.72
C VAL A 86 -4.16 -3.49 11.80
N ARG A 87 -3.20 -2.83 12.47
CA ARG A 87 -3.12 -1.36 12.54
C ARG A 87 -2.96 -0.73 11.16
N PHE A 88 -2.12 -1.32 10.30
CA PHE A 88 -1.96 -0.88 8.92
C PHE A 88 -3.28 -0.95 8.14
N ILE A 89 -3.99 -2.08 8.23
CA ILE A 89 -5.31 -2.28 7.58
C ILE A 89 -6.34 -1.27 8.10
N ARG A 90 -6.43 -1.09 9.42
CA ARG A 90 -7.38 -0.13 10.02
C ARG A 90 -7.10 1.30 9.57
N TYR A 91 -5.83 1.71 9.51
CA TYR A 91 -5.47 3.02 8.99
C TYR A 91 -5.80 3.14 7.49
N MET A 92 -5.45 2.14 6.69
CA MET A 92 -5.75 2.07 5.25
C MET A 92 -7.25 2.29 5.00
N ARG A 93 -8.12 1.59 5.73
CA ARG A 93 -9.58 1.77 5.68
C ARG A 93 -10.02 3.17 6.07
N ALA A 94 -9.48 3.70 7.18
CA ALA A 94 -9.88 5.00 7.70
C ALA A 94 -9.55 6.15 6.74
N VAL A 95 -8.51 6.00 5.91
CA VAL A 95 -8.09 7.03 4.94
C VAL A 95 -8.55 6.73 3.50
N HIS A 96 -9.29 5.63 3.29
CA HIS A 96 -9.86 5.25 1.99
C HIS A 96 -11.14 6.04 1.75
N HIS A 97 -11.27 6.66 0.57
CA HIS A 97 -12.45 7.47 0.25
C HIS A 97 -13.10 7.06 -1.08
N LYS A 98 -12.33 6.65 -2.09
CA LYS A 98 -12.86 6.42 -3.44
C LYS A 98 -12.10 5.36 -4.24
N GLY A 99 -12.82 4.75 -5.17
CA GLY A 99 -12.26 3.74 -6.07
C GLY A 99 -11.79 2.49 -5.32
N PRO A 100 -11.24 1.50 -6.03
CA PRO A 100 -10.67 0.32 -5.39
C PRO A 100 -9.34 0.66 -4.70
N ILE A 101 -9.03 -0.02 -3.60
CA ILE A 101 -7.69 -0.03 -3.03
C ILE A 101 -6.80 -0.89 -3.93
N THR A 102 -5.72 -0.32 -4.46
CA THR A 102 -4.76 -1.09 -5.27
C THR A 102 -3.74 -1.76 -4.35
N VAL A 103 -3.80 -3.08 -4.21
CA VAL A 103 -2.84 -3.84 -3.38
C VAL A 103 -1.81 -4.55 -4.26
N HIS A 104 -0.53 -4.43 -3.95
CA HIS A 104 0.51 -5.23 -4.61
C HIS A 104 1.64 -5.61 -3.66
N CYS A 105 2.44 -6.59 -4.08
CA CYS A 105 3.72 -6.93 -3.45
C CYS A 105 4.79 -7.02 -4.56
N SER A 106 5.45 -8.17 -4.73
CA SER A 106 6.31 -8.44 -5.89
C SER A 106 5.51 -9.11 -7.01
N ALA A 107 5.14 -10.39 -6.87
CA ALA A 107 4.33 -11.11 -7.83
C ALA A 107 2.81 -10.81 -7.74
N GLY A 108 2.38 -10.07 -6.71
CA GLY A 108 0.97 -9.71 -6.53
C GLY A 108 0.07 -10.82 -5.97
N ILE A 109 0.63 -11.92 -5.45
CA ILE A 109 -0.14 -13.08 -4.99
C ILE A 109 -0.04 -13.24 -3.46
N GLY A 110 1.15 -13.55 -2.92
CA GLY A 110 1.32 -13.96 -1.51
C GLY A 110 0.92 -12.89 -0.48
N ARG A 111 1.78 -11.89 -0.24
CA ARG A 111 1.53 -10.82 0.76
C ARG A 111 0.30 -9.98 0.41
N THR A 112 0.03 -9.85 -0.88
CA THR A 112 -1.19 -9.21 -1.42
C THR A 112 -2.44 -9.95 -0.96
N GLY A 113 -2.51 -11.26 -1.18
CA GLY A 113 -3.65 -12.08 -0.81
C GLY A 113 -3.86 -12.11 0.70
N VAL A 114 -2.78 -12.20 1.48
CA VAL A 114 -2.89 -12.15 2.95
C VAL A 114 -3.46 -10.82 3.43
N LEU A 115 -3.04 -9.67 2.87
CA LEU A 115 -3.63 -8.37 3.21
C LEU A 115 -5.15 -8.37 2.89
N ILE A 116 -5.53 -8.78 1.68
CA ILE A 116 -6.92 -8.78 1.22
C ILE A 116 -7.78 -9.71 2.09
N CYS A 117 -7.33 -10.94 2.33
CA CYS A 117 -8.06 -11.88 3.17
C CYS A 117 -8.17 -11.37 4.62
N THR A 118 -7.10 -10.84 5.19
CA THR A 118 -7.13 -10.28 6.56
C THR A 118 -8.09 -9.11 6.65
N ASP A 119 -8.11 -8.23 5.64
CA ASP A 119 -9.07 -7.14 5.54
C ASP A 119 -10.51 -7.71 5.56
N ILE A 120 -10.86 -8.62 4.65
CA ILE A 120 -12.19 -9.24 4.59
C ILE A 120 -12.57 -9.86 5.95
N LEU A 121 -11.67 -10.65 6.56
CA LEU A 121 -11.90 -11.28 7.85
C LEU A 121 -12.15 -10.27 8.97
N LEU A 122 -11.36 -9.20 9.05
CA LEU A 122 -11.58 -8.12 10.02
C LEU A 122 -12.94 -7.47 9.80
N LYS A 123 -13.37 -7.29 8.56
CA LYS A 123 -14.70 -6.75 8.27
C LYS A 123 -15.80 -7.71 8.73
N LEU A 124 -15.68 -9.01 8.47
CA LEU A 124 -16.68 -9.99 8.93
C LEU A 124 -16.80 -9.98 10.46
N ILE A 125 -15.66 -10.02 11.16
CA ILE A 125 -15.61 -9.95 12.62
C ILE A 125 -16.23 -8.65 13.14
N GLU A 126 -15.88 -7.49 12.57
CA GLU A 126 -16.43 -6.18 12.96
C GLU A 126 -17.96 -6.07 12.77
N ASN A 127 -18.58 -6.91 11.94
CA ASN A 127 -20.02 -6.93 11.71
C ASN A 127 -20.70 -8.17 12.33
N ASP A 128 -20.01 -8.88 13.23
CA ASP A 128 -20.49 -10.12 13.87
C ASP A 128 -20.99 -11.17 12.85
N LEU A 129 -20.34 -11.23 11.68
CA LEU A 129 -20.65 -12.20 10.63
C LEU A 129 -19.79 -13.47 10.76
N PRO A 130 -20.30 -14.64 10.34
CA PRO A 130 -19.55 -15.89 10.38
C PRO A 130 -18.25 -15.85 9.57
N VAL A 131 -17.23 -16.51 10.10
CA VAL A 131 -15.94 -16.78 9.45
C VAL A 131 -15.86 -18.29 9.23
N SER A 132 -16.52 -18.78 8.18
CA SER A 132 -16.60 -20.22 7.83
C SER A 132 -16.49 -20.43 6.34
#